data_AF-A0A8X6PGI1-F1
#
_entry.id   AF-A0A8X6PGI1-F1
#
_cell.length_a   1.000
_cell.length_b   1.000
_cell.length_c   1.000
_cell.angle_alpha   90.00
_cell.angle_beta   90.00
_cell.angle_gamma   90.00
#
_symmetry.space_group_name_H-M   'P 1'
#
loop_
_entity.id
_entity.type
_entity.pdbx_description
1 polymer ?
#
loop_
_entity_poly.entity_id
_entity_poly.type
_entity_poly.pdbx_seq_one_letter_code
_entity_poly.pdbx_strand_id
1 'polypeptide(L)'
;MSGTAKLKKDELRIVAEEIGLVVNEGMKKRELRRLIEDSDVFKNDNEAVKSAVEDILKNRNKNSDQDGEIEIERLKLKELNWNYI
;
A
#
# COMPACT_ATOMS: atom_id res chain seq x y z
N MET A 1 14.82 5.52 -11.28
CA MET A 1 14.58 4.35 -10.43
C MET A 1 13.07 4.19 -10.24
N SER A 2 12.49 3.10 -10.71
CA SER A 2 11.04 2.85 -10.72
C SER A 2 10.51 2.70 -9.29
N GLY A 3 9.59 3.58 -8.86
CA GLY A 3 9.01 3.57 -7.51
C GLY A 3 8.29 2.26 -7.16
N THR A 4 7.86 1.51 -8.17
CA THR A 4 7.21 0.20 -8.09
C THR A 4 8.12 -0.91 -7.53
N ALA A 5 9.43 -0.68 -7.45
CA ALA A 5 10.39 -1.65 -6.92
C ALA A 5 10.16 -1.95 -5.43
N LYS A 6 9.72 -0.95 -4.66
CA LYS A 6 9.51 -1.02 -3.20
C LYS A 6 8.11 -1.49 -2.78
N LEU A 7 7.20 -1.68 -3.74
CA LEU A 7 5.83 -2.12 -3.49
C LEU A 7 5.73 -3.64 -3.30
N LYS A 8 4.78 -4.09 -2.47
CA LYS A 8 4.38 -5.50 -2.26
C LYS A 8 3.45 -5.96 -3.38
N LYS A 9 3.12 -7.26 -3.40
CA LYS A 9 2.23 -7.83 -4.44
C LYS A 9 0.87 -7.12 -4.46
N ASP A 10 0.26 -6.96 -3.29
CA ASP A 10 -1.09 -6.41 -3.17
C ASP A 10 -1.11 -4.92 -3.55
N GLU A 11 -0.08 -4.17 -3.18
CA GLU A 11 0.06 -2.77 -3.57
C GLU A 11 0.30 -2.59 -5.05
N LEU A 12 1.10 -3.44 -5.69
CA LEU A 12 1.23 -3.42 -7.14
C LEU A 12 -0.12 -3.72 -7.80
N ARG A 13 -0.94 -4.60 -7.21
CA ARG A 13 -2.29 -4.85 -7.70
C ARG A 13 -3.15 -3.58 -7.63
N ILE A 14 -3.12 -2.88 -6.50
CA ILE A 14 -3.86 -1.63 -6.32
C ILE A 14 -3.40 -0.57 -7.32
N VAL A 15 -2.08 -0.33 -7.47
CA VAL A 15 -1.56 0.63 -8.47
C VAL A 15 -2.09 0.28 -9.85
N ALA A 16 -2.04 -1.01 -10.23
CA ALA A 16 -2.49 -1.45 -11.53
C ALA A 16 -4.00 -1.20 -11.73
N GLU A 17 -4.84 -1.54 -10.74
CA GLU A 17 -6.29 -1.24 -10.78
C GLU A 17 -6.57 0.26 -10.88
N GLU A 18 -5.82 1.07 -10.13
CA GLU A 18 -5.97 2.53 -10.06
C GLU A 18 -5.59 3.23 -11.37
N ILE A 19 -4.60 2.70 -12.09
CA ILE A 19 -4.24 3.15 -13.44
C ILE A 19 -5.08 2.47 -14.53
N GLY A 20 -6.13 1.72 -14.17
CA GLY A 20 -7.10 1.12 -15.09
C GLY A 20 -6.65 -0.18 -15.75
N LEU A 21 -5.65 -0.87 -15.21
CA LEU A 21 -5.19 -2.16 -15.70
C LEU A 21 -5.95 -3.31 -15.07
N VAL A 22 -6.23 -4.32 -15.88
CA VAL A 22 -6.86 -5.56 -15.42
C VAL A 22 -5.79 -6.48 -14.82
N VAL A 23 -5.89 -6.71 -13.52
CA VAL A 23 -4.97 -7.58 -12.77
C VAL A 23 -5.71 -8.77 -12.20
N ASN A 24 -5.08 -9.94 -12.29
CA ASN A 24 -5.64 -11.19 -11.79
C ASN A 24 -4.96 -11.56 -10.47
N GLU A 25 -5.72 -12.07 -9.49
CA GLU A 25 -5.22 -12.51 -8.19
C GLU A 25 -4.12 -13.57 -8.28
N GLY A 26 -4.17 -14.38 -9.35
CA GLY A 26 -3.15 -15.38 -9.68
C GLY A 26 -1.81 -14.82 -10.17
N MET A 27 -1.72 -13.53 -10.55
CA MET A 27 -0.50 -12.95 -11.12
C MET A 27 0.63 -12.86 -10.08
N LYS A 28 1.86 -13.08 -10.55
CA LYS A 28 3.06 -12.95 -9.72
C LYS A 28 3.44 -11.48 -9.55
N LYS A 29 4.12 -11.16 -8.44
CA LYS A 29 4.66 -9.80 -8.17
C LYS A 29 5.44 -9.23 -9.36
N ARG A 30 6.26 -10.05 -10.02
CA ARG A 30 7.06 -9.64 -11.18
C ARG A 30 6.19 -9.33 -12.40
N GLU A 31 5.13 -10.11 -12.62
CA GLU A 31 4.19 -9.89 -13.73
C GLU A 31 3.40 -8.60 -13.51
N LEU A 32 2.84 -8.39 -12.31
CA LEU A 32 2.14 -7.15 -11.97
C LEU A 32 3.03 -5.91 -12.18
N ARG A 33 4.29 -5.98 -11.72
CA ARG A 33 5.25 -4.89 -11.93
C ARG A 33 5.48 -4.62 -13.41
N ARG A 34 5.69 -5.68 -14.20
CA ARG A 34 5.93 -5.55 -15.62
C ARG A 34 4.71 -5.01 -16.35
N LEU A 35 3.50 -5.41 -15.95
CA LEU A 35 2.24 -4.95 -16.51
C LEU A 35 2.05 -3.44 -16.30
N ILE A 36 2.40 -2.94 -15.11
CA ILE A 36 2.41 -1.50 -14.81
C ILE A 36 3.49 -0.79 -15.63
N GLU A 37 4.72 -1.30 -15.66
CA GLU A 37 5.84 -0.66 -16.39
C GLU A 37 5.65 -0.68 -17.91
N ASP A 38 4.99 -1.70 -18.44
CA ASP A 38 4.66 -1.82 -19.85
C ASP A 38 3.39 -1.05 -20.24
N SER A 39 2.59 -0.60 -19.26
CA SER A 39 1.35 0.17 -19.50
C SER A 39 1.61 1.49 -20.19
N ASP A 40 0.72 1.83 -21.12
CA ASP A 40 0.73 3.12 -21.80
C ASP A 40 0.51 4.28 -20.82
N VAL A 41 -0.19 4.06 -19.70
CA VAL A 41 -0.36 5.08 -18.66
C VAL A 41 0.98 5.37 -17.98
N PHE A 42 1.79 4.35 -17.70
CA PHE A 42 3.13 4.54 -17.13
C PHE A 42 4.08 5.26 -18.10
N LYS A 43 3.90 5.03 -19.41
CA LYS A 43 4.74 5.64 -20.45
C LYS A 43 4.28 7.05 -20.83
N ASN A 44 2.98 7.32 -20.85
CA ASN A 44 2.39 8.60 -21.28
C ASN A 44 2.11 9.55 -20.12
N ASP A 45 1.73 9.04 -18.95
CA ASP A 45 1.33 9.85 -17.79
C ASP A 45 2.02 9.38 -16.51
N ASN A 46 3.30 9.77 -16.42
CA ASN A 46 4.15 9.44 -15.29
C ASN A 46 3.68 10.10 -13.97
N GLU A 47 2.96 11.22 -14.03
CA GLU A 47 2.45 11.89 -12.83
C GLU A 47 1.32 11.12 -12.18
N ALA A 48 0.36 10.61 -12.97
CA ALA A 48 -0.73 9.78 -12.45
C ALA A 48 -0.20 8.53 -11.71
N VAL A 49 0.79 7.83 -12.32
CA VAL A 49 1.41 6.67 -11.68
C VAL A 49 2.16 7.07 -10.41
N LYS A 50 2.92 8.17 -10.43
CA LYS A 50 3.62 8.64 -9.23
C LYS A 50 2.67 8.97 -8.10
N SER A 51 1.54 9.62 -8.38
CA SER A 51 0.52 9.93 -7.38
C SER A 51 -0.03 8.65 -6.76
N ALA A 52 -0.45 7.67 -7.58
CA ALA A 52 -0.95 6.38 -7.08
C ALA A 52 0.09 5.63 -6.24
N VAL A 53 1.37 5.63 -6.66
CA VAL A 53 2.46 5.01 -5.89
C VAL A 53 2.70 5.76 -4.57
N GLU A 54 2.68 7.08 -4.56
CA GLU A 54 2.82 7.90 -3.35
C GLU A 54 1.66 7.69 -2.39
N ASP A 55 0.43 7.66 -2.88
CA ASP A 55 -0.77 7.46 -2.07
C ASP A 55 -0.75 6.09 -1.39
N ILE A 56 -0.36 5.03 -2.10
CA ILE A 56 -0.21 3.70 -1.50
C ILE A 56 0.93 3.64 -0.49
N LEU A 57 2.08 4.26 -0.78
CA LEU A 57 3.19 4.32 0.18
C LEU A 57 2.79 5.09 1.45
N LYS A 58 2.03 6.17 1.30
CA LYS A 58 1.49 6.96 2.41
C LYS A 58 0.46 6.16 3.21
N ASN A 59 -0.39 5.38 2.54
CA ASN A 59 -1.39 4.54 3.20
C ASN A 59 -0.75 3.37 3.96
N ARG A 60 0.34 2.79 3.43
CA ARG A 60 1.17 1.81 4.14
C ARG A 60 1.70 2.38 5.45
N ASN A 61 2.17 3.63 5.43
CA ASN A 61 2.73 4.28 6.62
C ASN A 61 1.66 4.61 7.66
N LYS A 62 0.46 5.02 7.22
CA LYS A 62 -0.68 5.27 8.12
C LYS A 62 -1.15 4.03 8.87
N ASN A 63 -1.19 2.87 8.23
CA ASN A 63 -1.58 1.63 8.91
C ASN A 63 -0.57 1.23 10.00
N SER A 64 0.73 1.48 9.78
CA SER A 64 1.73 1.25 10.83
C SER A 64 1.62 2.22 12.00
N ASP A 65 1.21 3.47 11.76
CA ASP A 65 1.00 4.45 12.84
C ASP A 65 -0.26 4.14 13.65
N GLN A 66 -1.34 3.67 12.99
CA GLN A 66 -2.57 3.23 13.67
C GLN A 66 -2.38 1.97 14.52
N ASP A 67 -1.56 1.00 14.07
CA ASP A 67 -1.23 -0.18 14.86
C ASP A 67 -0.52 0.21 16.18
N GLY A 68 0.32 1.25 16.15
CA GLY A 68 0.97 1.79 17.35
C GLY A 68 0.00 2.50 18.32
N GLU A 69 -0.95 3.28 17.81
CA GLU A 69 -1.97 3.95 18.63
C GLU A 69 -2.91 2.95 19.31
N ILE A 70 -3.31 1.88 18.61
CA ILE A 70 -4.17 0.81 19.15
C ILE A 70 -3.48 0.06 20.28
N GLU A 71 -2.16 -0.16 20.19
CA GLU A 71 -1.40 -0.84 21.25
C GLU A 71 -1.27 0.03 22.51
N ILE A 72 -1.08 1.35 22.36
CA ILE A 72 -1.07 2.30 23.48
C ILE A 72 -2.44 2.36 24.18
N GLU A 73 -3.54 2.39 23.41
CA GLU A 73 -4.90 2.36 23.98
C GLU A 73 -5.20 1.07 24.74
N ARG A 74 -4.77 -0.09 24.22
CA ARG A 74 -4.90 -1.38 24.93
C ARG A 74 -4.10 -1.42 26.23
N LEU A 75 -2.91 -0.82 26.28
CA LEU A 75 -2.11 -0.74 27.50
C LEU A 75 -2.76 0.17 28.54
N LYS A 76 -3.28 1.34 28.15
CA LYS A 76 -4.02 2.24 29.06
C LYS A 76 -5.28 1.58 29.64
N LEU A 77 -6.02 0.83 28.81
CA LEU A 77 -7.21 0.10 29.27
C LEU A 77 -6.85 -1.03 30.25
N LYS A 78 -5.71 -1.70 30.06
CA LYS A 78 -5.19 -2.67 31.05
C LYS A 78 -4.86 -2.00 32.37
N GLU A 79 -4.20 -0.84 32.35
CA GLU A 79 -3.79 -0.12 33.57
C GLU A 79 -4.99 0.38 34.40
N LEU A 80 -6.08 0.78 33.75
CA LEU A 80 -7.33 1.14 34.42
C LEU A 80 -8.05 -0.08 35.05
N ASN A 81 -7.95 -1.25 34.42
CA ASN A 81 -8.62 -2.47 34.91
C ASN A 81 -7.93 -3.08 36.16
N TRP A 82 -6.65 -2.78 36.38
CA TRP A 82 -5.92 -3.22 37.59
C TRP A 82 -6.15 -2.32 38.82
N ASN A 83 -6.67 -1.11 38.64
CA ASN A 83 -6.94 -0.18 39.76
C ASN A 83 -8.32 -0.39 40.42
N TYR A 84 -9.08 -1.40 40.01
CA TYR A 84 -10.43 -1.70 40.50
C TYR A 84 -10.59 -3.11 41.10
N ILE A 85 -9.48 -3.82 41.37
CA ILE A 85 -9.44 -5.10 42.11
C ILE A 85 -8.69 -4.87 43.43
#